data_AF-A0A536DA05-F1
#
_entry.id   AF-A0A536DA05-F1
#
_cell.length_a   1.000
_cell.length_b   1.000
_cell.length_c   1.000
_cell.angle_alpha   90.00
_cell.angle_beta   90.00
_cell.angle_gamma   90.00
#
_symmetry.space_group_name_H-M   'P 1'
#
loop_
_entity.id
_entity.type
_entity.pdbx_description
1 polymer ?
#
loop_
_entity_poly.entity_id
_entity_poly.type
_entity_poly.pdbx_seq_one_letter_code
_entity_poly.pdbx_strand_id
1 'polypeptide(L)' 'MPLLESEAPKDPFVLFNRWFRDASEAGALQPDAVTLATATSSGAPSARMVLFKSV' A
#
# COMPACT_ATOMS: atom_id res chain seq x y z
N MET A 1 4.99 10.88 -14.59
CA MET A 1 3.63 11.20 -15.05
C MET A 1 2.74 11.31 -13.83
N PRO A 2 1.86 12.32 -13.73
CA PRO A 2 0.92 12.44 -12.63
C PRO A 2 -0.15 11.33 -12.67
N LEU A 3 -0.72 10.99 -11.51
CA LEU A 3 -1.96 10.20 -11.44
C LEU A 3 -3.13 11.13 -11.76
N LEU A 4 -3.96 10.77 -12.75
CA LEU A 4 -5.19 11.48 -13.10
C LEU A 4 -6.40 10.63 -12.72
N GLU A 5 -7.38 11.21 -12.02
CA GLU A 5 -8.57 10.49 -11.57
C GLU A 5 -9.38 9.92 -12.74
N SER A 6 -9.42 10.63 -13.86
CA SER A 6 -10.07 10.18 -15.10
C SER A 6 -9.43 8.93 -15.71
N GLU A 7 -8.18 8.64 -15.37
CA GLU A 7 -7.41 7.49 -15.86
C GLU A 7 -7.33 6.35 -14.83
N ALA A 8 -7.93 6.54 -13.65
CA ALA A 8 -7.92 5.53 -12.61
C ALA A 8 -8.78 4.32 -13.02
N PRO A 9 -8.26 3.09 -12.92
CA PRO A 9 -9.04 1.89 -13.17
C PRO A 9 -10.20 1.78 -12.18
N LYS A 10 -11.31 1.16 -12.60
CA LYS A 10 -12.45 0.88 -11.72
C LYS A 10 -12.08 -0.02 -10.54
N ASP A 11 -11.16 -0.96 -10.78
CA ASP A 11 -10.59 -1.82 -9.75
C ASP A 11 -9.32 -1.16 -9.16
N PRO A 12 -9.32 -0.77 -7.87
CA PRO A 12 -8.16 -0.15 -7.23
C PRO A 12 -6.94 -1.06 -7.17
N PHE A 13 -7.12 -2.39 -7.18
CA PHE A 13 -6.00 -3.32 -7.11
C PHE A 13 -5.13 -3.29 -8.37
N VAL A 14 -5.69 -2.88 -9.52
CA VAL A 14 -4.90 -2.69 -10.75
C VAL A 14 -3.81 -1.64 -10.54
N LEU A 15 -4.15 -0.51 -9.89
CA LEU A 15 -3.20 0.57 -9.64
C LEU A 15 -2.21 0.19 -8.53
N PHE A 16 -2.69 -0.45 -7.46
CA PHE A 16 -1.82 -0.97 -6.39
C PHE A 16 -0.78 -1.94 -6.92
N ASN A 17 -1.20 -2.96 -7.70
CA ASN A 17 -0.30 -3.97 -8.24
C ASN A 17 0.75 -3.37 -9.17
N ARG A 18 0.35 -2.38 -9.98
CA ARG A 18 1.29 -1.62 -10.82
C ARG A 18 2.33 -0.92 -9.96
N TRP A 19 1.91 -0.09 -9.00
CA TRP A 19 2.86 0.68 -8.17
C TRP A 19 3.75 -0.21 -7.30
N PHE A 20 3.20 -1.28 -6.74
CA PHE A 20 3.97 -2.23 -5.94
C PHE A 20 5.06 -2.92 -6.76
N ARG A 21 4.74 -3.32 -8.00
CA ARG A 21 5.72 -3.83 -8.96
C ARG A 21 6.74 -2.77 -9.34
N ASP A 22 6.30 -1.57 -9.70
CA ASP A 22 7.18 -0.48 -10.12
C ASP A 22 8.18 -0.12 -9.01
N ALA A 23 7.74 -0.09 -7.73
CA ALA A 23 8.62 0.13 -6.58
C ALA A 23 9.63 -1.02 -6.38
N SER A 24 9.21 -2.26 -6.58
CA SER A 24 10.08 -3.43 -6.49
C SER A 24 11.15 -3.43 -7.59
N GLU A 25 10.75 -3.13 -8.83
CA GLU A 25 11.65 -3.05 -9.98
C GLU A 25 12.62 -1.86 -9.89
N ALA A 26 12.19 -0.76 -9.29
CA ALA A 26 13.05 0.39 -9.00
C ALA A 26 14.05 0.15 -7.85
N GLY A 27 14.01 -1.01 -7.18
CA GLY A 27 14.90 -1.36 -6.08
C GLY A 27 14.61 -0.60 -4.78
N ALA A 28 13.35 -0.21 -4.55
CA ALA A 28 12.95 0.39 -3.28
C ALA A 28 13.31 -0.52 -2.10
N LEU A 29 13.71 0.07 -0.98
CA LEU A 29 14.02 -0.68 0.23
C LEU A 29 12.71 -1.20 0.85
N GLN A 30 12.57 -2.52 0.96
CA GLN A 30 11.40 -3.20 1.56
C GLN A 30 10.05 -2.64 1.08
N PRO A 31 9.72 -2.76 -0.23
CA PRO A 31 8.47 -2.23 -0.77
C PRO A 31 7.23 -2.89 -0.15
N ASP A 32 7.39 -4.05 0.49
CA ASP A 32 6.38 -4.79 1.23
C ASP A 32 6.23 -4.37 2.69
N ALA A 33 7.08 -3.47 3.21
CA ALA A 33 6.95 -2.96 4.56
C ALA A 33 5.80 -1.94 4.65
N VAL A 34 4.82 -2.20 5.53
CA VAL A 34 3.66 -1.33 5.74
C VAL A 34 3.48 -0.99 7.22
N THR A 35 2.96 0.20 7.51
CA THR A 35 2.54 0.59 8.87
C THR A 35 1.10 0.13 9.09
N LEU A 36 0.91 -0.89 9.93
CA LEU A 36 -0.42 -1.37 10.30
C LEU A 36 -0.92 -0.67 11.57
N ALA A 37 -1.89 0.22 11.40
CA ALA A 37 -2.62 0.86 12.48
C ALA A 37 -3.83 0.00 12.90
N THR A 38 -3.98 -0.23 14.21
CA THR A 38 -5.17 -0.87 14.81
C THR A 38 -5.62 -0.06 16.00
N ALA A 39 -6.90 -0.13 16.35
CA ALA A 39 -7.40 0.47 17.59
C ALA A 39 -8.15 -0.59 18.41
N THR A 40 -8.13 -0.43 19.73
CA THR A 40 -9.04 -1.15 20.62
C THR A 40 -10.48 -0.63 20.44
N SER A 41 -11.46 -1.30 21.04
CA SER A 41 -12.85 -0.84 21.06
C SER A 41 -13.05 0.55 21.70
N SER A 42 -12.12 0.99 22.55
CA SER A 42 -12.09 2.34 23.13
C SER A 42 -11.53 3.41 22.18
N GLY A 43 -11.12 3.05 20.97
CA GLY A 43 -10.62 3.99 19.96
C GLY A 43 -9.18 4.45 20.17
N ALA A 44 -8.41 3.82 21.07
CA ALA A 44 -7.00 4.13 21.27
C ALA A 44 -6.15 3.43 20.18
N PRO A 45 -5.51 4.17 19.24
CA PRO A 45 -4.76 3.56 18.14
C PRO A 45 -3.34 3.17 18.55
N SER A 46 -2.82 2.12 17.91
CA SER A 46 -1.40 1.74 17.92
C SER A 46 -0.95 1.36 16.50
N ALA A 47 0.32 1.60 16.20
CA ALA A 47 0.89 1.36 14.86
C ALA A 47 2.22 0.61 14.96
N ARG A 48 2.49 -0.27 14.00
CA ARG A 48 3.76 -1.03 13.90
C ARG A 48 4.06 -1.39 12.46
N MET A 49 5.34 -1.61 12.18
CA MET A 49 5.80 -2.13 10.89
C MET A 49 5.50 -3.63 10.78
N VAL A 50 4.93 -4.04 9.65
CA VAL A 50 4.70 -5.44 9.27
C VAL A 50 5.05 -5.63 7.80
N LEU A 51 5.13 -6.89 7.34
CA LEU A 51 5.35 -7.21 5.93
C LEU A 51 4.03 -7.62 5.27
N PHE A 52 3.68 -6.97 4.17
CA PHE A 52 2.60 -7.34 3.28
C PHE A 52 2.98 -8.61 2.50
N LYS A 53 2.10 -9.61 2.46
CA LYS A 53 2.37 -10.90 1.80
C LYS A 53 1.58 -11.08 0.52
N SER A 54 0.27 -10.84 0.58
CA SER A 54 -0.63 -10.94 -0.55
C SER A 54 -1.92 -10.20 -0.27
N VAL A 55 -2.67 -9.94 -1.33
CA VAL A 55 -4.11 -9.63 -1.30
C VAL A 55 -4.90 -10.91 -1.52
#